data_AF-A0A1Y2IWM2-F1
#
_entry.id   AF-A0A1Y2IWM2-F1
#
_cell.length_a   1.000
_cell.length_b   1.000
_cell.length_c   1.000
_cell.angle_alpha   90.00
_cell.angle_beta   90.00
_cell.angle_gamma   90.00
#
_symmetry.space_group_name_H-M   'P 1'
#
loop_
_entity.id
_entity.type
_entity.pdbx_description
1 polymer ?
#
loop_
_entity_poly.entity_id
_entity_poly.type
_entity_poly.pdbx_seq_one_letter_code
_entity_poly.pdbx_strand_id
1 'polypeptide(L)'
;MPVASEHTSALVSRPPLAAPWEMLTNTRDRLRAELRYKIDMRLQELTGSPDARMRWTEDEYARLVVLRHEAKIKWPADVPFLNLSDIRGGVRPLEQLREHWNTGVLCLERATAEDLVKAARDPRTVHPNPDLISKRPAPAAGVVVESSALYPGTLAFLGVHPTSTQPAAVESILGKRSRDQRIDVKRPRVRPVTNPLNLPLRRRKRGVTSRRYVFEPESEIEDFSDAEERARKRARYLCTDDPIEEFL
;
A
#
# COMPACT_ATOMS: atom_id res chain seq x y z
N MET A 1 -17.70 30.41 -67.63
CA MET A 1 -17.97 29.04 -67.11
C MET A 1 -16.65 28.45 -66.59
N PRO A 2 -16.27 28.68 -65.32
CA PRO A 2 -15.14 27.97 -64.71
C PRO A 2 -15.63 26.82 -63.83
N VAL A 3 -14.87 25.73 -63.88
CA VAL A 3 -15.11 24.43 -63.25
C VAL A 3 -14.71 24.52 -61.78
N ALA A 4 -15.62 24.18 -60.87
CA ALA A 4 -15.36 24.15 -59.44
C ALA A 4 -14.55 22.89 -59.09
N SER A 5 -13.35 23.06 -58.53
CA SER A 5 -12.55 21.97 -57.99
C SER A 5 -13.03 21.63 -56.57
N GLU A 6 -13.56 20.43 -56.39
CA GLU A 6 -13.85 19.85 -55.09
C GLU A 6 -12.53 19.44 -54.41
N HIS A 7 -12.12 20.18 -53.38
CA HIS A 7 -11.07 19.75 -52.46
C HIS A 7 -11.68 18.82 -51.40
N THR A 8 -11.54 17.52 -51.62
CA THR A 8 -11.84 16.49 -50.63
C THR A 8 -10.78 16.55 -49.51
N SER A 9 -11.13 17.16 -48.37
CA SER A 9 -10.27 17.19 -47.18
C SER A 9 -10.33 15.82 -46.49
N ALA A 10 -9.29 15.01 -46.68
CA ALA A 10 -9.09 13.78 -45.94
C ALA A 10 -8.75 14.14 -44.47
N LEU A 11 -9.71 13.90 -43.58
CA LEU A 11 -9.48 13.88 -42.14
C LEU A 11 -8.46 12.77 -41.84
N VAL A 12 -7.20 13.16 -41.67
CA VAL A 12 -6.15 12.30 -41.13
C VAL A 12 -6.56 11.97 -39.70
N SER A 13 -7.08 10.77 -39.47
CA SER A 13 -7.35 10.26 -38.13
C SER A 13 -6.02 10.18 -37.39
N ARG A 14 -5.81 11.12 -36.46
CA ARG A 14 -4.71 11.08 -35.51
C ARG A 14 -4.78 9.72 -34.78
N PRO A 15 -3.71 8.91 -34.78
CA PRO A 15 -3.73 7.66 -34.02
C PRO A 15 -4.03 8.00 -32.56
N PRO A 16 -4.86 7.19 -31.86
CA PRO A 16 -5.18 7.44 -30.47
C PRO A 16 -3.87 7.54 -29.70
N LEU A 17 -3.70 8.63 -28.95
CA LEU A 17 -2.58 8.79 -28.02
C LEU A 17 -2.53 7.52 -27.17
N ALA A 18 -1.39 6.83 -27.20
CA ALA A 18 -1.11 5.65 -26.37
C ALA A 18 -1.65 5.90 -24.96
N ALA A 19 -2.48 4.98 -24.45
CA ALA A 19 -3.16 5.20 -23.19
C ALA A 19 -2.09 5.45 -22.09
N PRO A 20 -2.32 6.37 -21.12
CA PRO A 20 -1.27 6.79 -20.17
C PRO A 20 -0.59 5.64 -19.40
N TRP A 21 -1.28 4.51 -19.26
CA TRP A 21 -0.75 3.32 -18.61
C TRP A 21 0.24 2.53 -19.48
N GLU A 22 0.20 2.64 -20.82
CA GLU A 22 1.12 1.93 -21.74
C GLU A 22 2.58 2.33 -21.52
N MET A 23 2.81 3.54 -21.01
CA MET A 23 4.15 4.08 -20.71
C MET A 23 4.73 3.56 -19.38
N LEU A 24 3.96 2.81 -18.58
CA LEU A 24 4.43 2.27 -17.31
C LEU A 24 5.34 1.06 -17.54
N THR A 25 6.54 1.11 -16.96
CA THR A 25 7.56 0.05 -17.10
C THR A 25 7.28 -1.16 -16.23
N ASN A 26 6.59 -0.98 -15.10
CA ASN A 26 6.22 -2.08 -14.20
C ASN A 26 4.93 -2.74 -14.70
N THR A 27 5.03 -4.00 -15.12
CA THR A 27 3.89 -4.81 -15.60
C THR A 27 2.71 -4.81 -14.64
N ARG A 28 2.96 -4.88 -13.32
CA ARG A 28 1.89 -4.87 -12.32
C ARG A 28 1.16 -3.53 -12.31
N ASP A 29 1.89 -2.43 -12.34
CA ASP A 29 1.30 -1.09 -12.32
C ASP A 29 0.57 -0.78 -13.62
N ARG A 30 1.10 -1.26 -14.75
CA ARG A 30 0.46 -1.21 -16.05
C ARG A 30 -0.91 -1.88 -16.04
N LEU A 31 -0.98 -3.14 -15.60
CA LEU A 31 -2.25 -3.89 -15.53
C LEU A 31 -3.26 -3.24 -14.58
N ARG A 32 -2.80 -2.71 -13.44
CA ARG A 32 -3.67 -2.00 -12.49
C ARG A 32 -4.27 -0.75 -13.11
N ALA A 33 -3.45 0.04 -13.80
CA ALA A 33 -3.89 1.26 -14.44
C ALA A 33 -4.82 0.97 -15.64
N GLU A 34 -4.50 -0.05 -16.44
CA GLU A 34 -5.37 -0.54 -17.52
C GLU A 34 -6.75 -0.95 -17.00
N LEU A 35 -6.81 -1.81 -15.97
CA LEU A 35 -8.06 -2.30 -15.38
C LEU A 35 -8.87 -1.17 -14.75
N ARG A 36 -8.24 -0.26 -13.99
CA ARG A 36 -8.93 0.92 -13.43
C ARG A 36 -9.54 1.77 -14.53
N TYR A 37 -8.76 2.05 -15.58
CA TYR A 37 -9.25 2.83 -16.70
C TYR A 37 -10.46 2.16 -17.35
N LYS A 38 -10.38 0.86 -17.67
CA LYS A 38 -11.49 0.12 -18.29
C LYS A 38 -12.75 0.08 -17.41
N ILE A 39 -12.59 -0.16 -16.11
CA ILE A 39 -13.72 -0.21 -15.16
C ILE A 39 -14.35 1.18 -15.00
N ASP A 40 -13.54 2.22 -14.76
CA ASP A 40 -14.05 3.58 -14.59
C ASP A 40 -14.71 4.09 -15.86
N MET A 41 -14.09 3.88 -17.04
CA MET A 41 -14.70 4.24 -18.33
C MET A 41 -16.06 3.57 -18.53
N ARG A 42 -16.15 2.26 -18.27
CA ARG A 42 -17.42 1.54 -18.42
C ARG A 42 -18.47 2.00 -17.42
N LEU A 43 -18.07 2.36 -16.20
CA LEU A 43 -18.96 2.94 -15.20
C LEU A 43 -19.47 4.31 -15.64
N GLN A 44 -18.60 5.16 -16.19
CA GLN A 44 -18.97 6.47 -16.73
C GLN A 44 -19.93 6.34 -17.92
N GLU A 45 -19.70 5.40 -18.82
CA GLU A 45 -20.61 5.09 -19.94
C GLU A 45 -22.00 4.67 -19.45
N LEU A 46 -22.07 3.78 -18.45
CA LEU A 46 -23.35 3.28 -17.93
C LEU A 46 -24.13 4.35 -17.14
N THR A 47 -23.42 5.23 -16.45
CA THR A 47 -24.02 6.26 -15.57
C THR A 47 -24.26 7.58 -16.29
N GLY A 48 -23.59 7.82 -17.42
CA GLY A 48 -23.52 9.12 -18.07
C GLY A 48 -22.77 10.19 -17.27
N SER A 49 -22.09 9.81 -16.18
CA SER A 49 -21.39 10.76 -15.29
C SER A 49 -19.88 10.62 -15.46
N PRO A 50 -19.17 11.69 -15.88
CA PRO A 50 -17.71 11.64 -16.07
C PRO A 50 -16.93 11.52 -14.75
N ASP A 51 -17.55 11.87 -13.62
CA ASP A 51 -16.95 11.79 -12.29
C ASP A 51 -17.16 10.42 -11.62
N ALA A 52 -17.89 9.51 -12.27
CA ALA A 52 -18.12 8.18 -11.76
C ALA A 52 -16.78 7.42 -11.69
N ARG A 53 -16.50 6.86 -10.50
CA ARG A 53 -15.29 6.10 -10.21
C ARG A 53 -15.62 4.90 -9.35
N MET A 54 -14.93 3.80 -9.61
CA MET A 54 -15.10 2.58 -8.83
C MET A 54 -14.68 2.77 -7.37
N ARG A 55 -15.53 2.27 -6.46
CA ARG A 55 -15.27 2.24 -5.02
C ARG A 55 -15.12 0.80 -4.58
N TRP A 56 -14.12 0.55 -3.75
CA TRP A 56 -13.64 -0.81 -3.43
C TRP A 56 -13.94 -1.24 -2.00
N THR A 57 -14.31 -0.30 -1.12
CA THR A 57 -14.77 -0.63 0.22
C THR A 57 -16.24 -1.03 0.16
N GLU A 58 -16.65 -1.91 1.06
CA GLU A 58 -18.02 -2.44 1.13
C GLU A 58 -19.07 -1.32 1.20
N ASP A 59 -18.87 -0.37 2.12
CA ASP A 59 -19.73 0.79 2.32
C ASP A 59 -19.78 1.72 1.10
N GLU A 60 -18.62 2.13 0.58
CA GLU A 60 -18.59 3.09 -0.53
C GLU A 60 -19.07 2.44 -1.84
N TYR A 61 -18.83 1.15 -2.03
CA TYR A 61 -19.35 0.39 -3.16
C TYR A 61 -20.88 0.42 -3.16
N ALA A 62 -21.51 0.02 -2.06
CA ALA A 62 -22.97 0.02 -1.95
C ALA A 62 -23.56 1.42 -2.13
N ARG A 63 -23.01 2.44 -1.45
CA ARG A 63 -23.57 3.81 -1.48
C ARG A 63 -23.32 4.54 -2.79
N LEU A 64 -22.10 4.49 -3.31
CA LEU A 64 -21.70 5.32 -4.46
C LEU A 64 -21.84 4.58 -5.78
N VAL A 65 -21.53 3.28 -5.84
CA VAL A 65 -21.60 2.52 -7.10
C VAL A 65 -23.01 1.96 -7.31
N VAL A 66 -23.57 1.29 -6.31
CA VAL A 66 -24.88 0.64 -6.44
C VAL A 66 -26.02 1.66 -6.31
N LEU A 67 -26.10 2.40 -5.20
CA LEU A 67 -27.23 3.31 -4.95
C LEU A 67 -27.19 4.59 -5.79
N ARG A 68 -26.06 5.30 -5.81
CA ARG A 68 -25.95 6.59 -6.52
C ARG A 68 -25.83 6.42 -8.03
N HIS A 69 -25.09 5.42 -8.48
CA HIS A 69 -24.78 5.21 -9.89
C HIS A 69 -25.63 4.10 -10.54
N GLU A 70 -26.48 3.41 -9.77
CA GLU A 70 -27.34 2.32 -10.27
C GLU A 70 -26.55 1.27 -11.07
N ALA A 71 -25.32 0.99 -10.65
CA ALA A 71 -24.40 0.10 -11.35
C ALA A 71 -23.92 -1.02 -10.42
N LYS A 72 -23.73 -2.21 -10.98
CA LYS A 72 -23.23 -3.38 -10.27
C LYS A 72 -22.12 -4.05 -11.07
N ILE A 73 -21.10 -4.55 -10.38
CA ILE A 73 -20.01 -5.30 -11.00
C ILE A 73 -20.23 -6.79 -10.77
N LYS A 74 -20.21 -7.57 -11.85
CA LYS A 74 -20.02 -9.01 -11.77
C LYS A 74 -18.54 -9.26 -11.58
N TRP A 75 -18.18 -9.82 -10.43
CA TRP A 75 -16.79 -10.09 -10.07
C TRP A 75 -16.56 -11.61 -9.96
N PRO A 76 -15.42 -12.13 -10.41
CA PRO A 76 -15.14 -13.55 -10.35
C PRO A 76 -15.01 -14.04 -8.91
N ALA A 77 -15.57 -15.21 -8.61
CA ALA A 77 -15.72 -15.71 -7.22
C ALA A 77 -14.39 -16.14 -6.56
N ASP A 78 -13.37 -16.46 -7.37
CA ASP A 78 -12.04 -16.91 -6.93
C ASP A 78 -11.11 -15.76 -6.53
N VAL A 79 -11.38 -14.53 -6.99
CA VAL A 79 -10.55 -13.35 -6.71
C VAL A 79 -11.25 -12.47 -5.67
N PRO A 80 -10.60 -12.06 -4.56
CA PRO A 80 -11.23 -11.15 -3.60
C PRO A 80 -11.53 -9.78 -4.25
N PHE A 81 -12.76 -9.29 -4.09
CA PHE A 81 -13.14 -7.94 -4.50
C PHE A 81 -12.45 -6.94 -3.57
N LEU A 82 -11.37 -6.34 -4.06
CA LEU A 82 -10.53 -5.37 -3.35
C LEU A 82 -10.04 -4.33 -4.34
N ASN A 83 -9.51 -3.23 -3.82
CA ASN A 83 -8.74 -2.32 -4.65
C ASN A 83 -7.59 -3.11 -5.32
N LEU A 84 -7.38 -2.90 -6.61
CA LEU A 84 -6.36 -3.62 -7.39
C LEU A 84 -4.94 -3.52 -6.80
N SER A 85 -4.70 -2.52 -5.94
CA SER A 85 -3.47 -2.41 -5.13
C SER A 85 -3.27 -3.54 -4.13
N ASP A 86 -4.37 -3.94 -3.50
CA ASP A 86 -4.41 -4.76 -2.31
C ASP A 86 -4.54 -6.25 -2.64
N ILE A 87 -4.83 -6.57 -3.91
CA ILE A 87 -4.82 -7.93 -4.44
C ILE A 87 -3.39 -8.49 -4.37
N ARG A 88 -3.20 -9.48 -3.49
CA ARG A 88 -1.94 -10.22 -3.32
C ARG A 88 -1.70 -11.19 -4.47
N GLY A 89 -0.50 -11.75 -4.57
CA GLY A 89 -0.15 -12.75 -5.60
C GLY A 89 0.58 -12.18 -6.82
N GLY A 90 0.97 -10.91 -6.80
CA GLY A 90 1.81 -10.32 -7.85
C GLY A 90 1.06 -10.06 -9.15
N VAL A 91 1.67 -10.33 -10.30
CA VAL A 91 1.11 -9.98 -11.62
C VAL A 91 -0.04 -10.91 -12.02
N ARG A 92 0.04 -12.21 -11.68
CA ARG A 92 -0.89 -13.25 -12.16
C ARG A 92 -2.38 -12.97 -11.88
N PRO A 93 -2.80 -12.56 -10.67
CA PRO A 93 -4.21 -12.29 -10.41
C PRO A 93 -4.76 -11.12 -11.21
N LEU A 94 -3.92 -10.14 -11.56
CA LEU A 94 -4.32 -9.02 -12.39
C LEU A 94 -4.44 -9.41 -13.87
N GLU A 95 -3.59 -10.33 -14.34
CA GLU A 95 -3.72 -10.91 -15.67
C GLU A 95 -5.01 -11.73 -15.79
N GLN A 96 -5.31 -12.54 -14.78
CA GLN A 96 -6.57 -13.27 -14.68
C GLN A 96 -7.75 -12.30 -14.71
N LEU A 97 -7.76 -11.23 -13.89
CA LEU A 97 -8.83 -10.23 -13.92
C LEU A 97 -8.96 -9.55 -15.29
N ARG A 98 -7.85 -9.27 -15.98
CA ARG A 98 -7.89 -8.72 -17.34
C ARG A 98 -8.48 -9.69 -18.34
N GLU A 99 -8.16 -10.98 -18.23
CA GLU A 99 -8.76 -12.02 -19.06
C GLU A 99 -10.26 -12.17 -18.77
N HIS A 100 -10.66 -12.16 -17.50
CA HIS A 100 -12.07 -12.16 -17.10
C HIS A 100 -12.81 -10.93 -17.62
N TRP A 101 -12.17 -9.76 -17.66
CA TRP A 101 -12.74 -8.56 -18.29
C TRP A 101 -12.96 -8.76 -19.79
N ASN A 102 -11.94 -9.24 -20.49
CA ASN A 102 -11.98 -9.41 -21.94
C ASN A 102 -12.96 -10.51 -22.38
N THR A 103 -13.16 -11.53 -21.54
CA THR A 103 -14.12 -12.62 -21.77
C THR A 103 -15.53 -12.28 -21.29
N GLY A 104 -15.71 -11.17 -20.56
CA GLY A 104 -17.01 -10.71 -20.05
C GLY A 104 -17.46 -11.36 -18.74
N VAL A 105 -16.64 -12.21 -18.13
CA VAL A 105 -16.92 -12.77 -16.79
C VAL A 105 -16.85 -11.68 -15.72
N LEU A 106 -15.89 -10.76 -15.85
CA LEU A 106 -15.82 -9.51 -15.09
C LEU A 106 -16.46 -8.41 -15.93
N CYS A 107 -17.64 -7.92 -15.54
CA CYS A 107 -18.32 -6.88 -16.29
C CYS A 107 -19.14 -5.95 -15.38
N LEU A 108 -19.45 -4.75 -15.87
CA LEU A 108 -20.35 -3.80 -15.22
C LEU A 108 -21.72 -3.83 -15.90
N GLU A 109 -22.75 -3.88 -15.09
CA GLU A 109 -24.16 -3.94 -15.49
C GLU A 109 -24.99 -2.92 -14.69
N ARG A 110 -26.21 -2.64 -15.14
CA ARG A 110 -27.14 -1.82 -14.34
C ARG A 110 -27.64 -2.62 -13.15
N ALA A 111 -27.66 -1.97 -11.98
CA ALA A 111 -28.18 -2.56 -10.75
C ALA A 111 -29.70 -2.79 -10.88
N THR A 112 -30.16 -3.95 -10.44
CA THR A 112 -31.61 -4.23 -10.39
C THR A 112 -32.25 -3.51 -9.20
N ALA A 113 -33.58 -3.33 -9.23
CA ALA A 113 -34.30 -2.74 -8.10
C ALA A 113 -34.08 -3.52 -6.79
N GLU A 114 -33.93 -4.85 -6.87
CA GLU A 114 -33.57 -5.69 -5.72
C GLU A 114 -32.19 -5.35 -5.16
N ASP A 115 -31.20 -5.14 -6.03
CA ASP A 115 -29.85 -4.75 -5.62
C ASP A 115 -29.85 -3.40 -4.93
N LEU A 116 -30.67 -2.44 -5.39
CA LEU A 116 -30.81 -1.14 -4.73
C LEU A 116 -31.41 -1.29 -3.32
N VAL A 117 -32.47 -2.09 -3.16
CA VAL A 117 -33.06 -2.34 -1.83
C VAL A 117 -32.07 -3.06 -0.91
N LYS A 118 -31.32 -4.04 -1.43
CA LYS A 118 -30.28 -4.76 -0.69
C LYS A 118 -29.17 -3.80 -0.24
N ALA A 119 -28.66 -2.96 -1.15
CA ALA A 119 -27.63 -1.97 -0.85
C ALA A 119 -28.06 -0.93 0.19
N ALA A 120 -29.34 -0.54 0.17
CA ALA A 120 -29.90 0.41 1.14
C ALA A 120 -30.06 -0.22 2.54
N ARG A 121 -30.30 -1.54 2.62
CA ARG A 121 -30.46 -2.26 3.88
C ARG A 121 -29.13 -2.64 4.50
N ASP A 122 -28.27 -3.30 3.73
CA ASP A 122 -26.99 -3.82 4.19
C ASP A 122 -25.96 -3.83 3.02
N PRO A 123 -24.90 -3.01 3.10
CA PRO A 123 -23.82 -2.98 2.12
C PRO A 123 -23.19 -4.34 1.82
N ARG A 124 -23.15 -5.24 2.81
CA ARG A 124 -22.53 -6.57 2.66
C ARG A 124 -23.24 -7.45 1.66
N THR A 125 -24.55 -7.30 1.55
CA THR A 125 -25.40 -8.19 0.74
C THR A 125 -25.27 -7.97 -0.76
N VAL A 126 -24.84 -6.77 -1.17
CA VAL A 126 -24.56 -6.42 -2.57
C VAL A 126 -23.11 -6.57 -2.95
N HIS A 127 -22.24 -6.81 -1.97
CA HIS A 127 -20.82 -7.03 -2.21
C HIS A 127 -20.62 -8.30 -3.04
N PRO A 128 -19.74 -8.32 -4.06
CA PRO A 128 -19.60 -9.48 -4.93
C PRO A 128 -19.13 -10.75 -4.19
N ASN A 129 -18.12 -10.61 -3.34
CA ASN A 129 -17.48 -11.74 -2.66
C ASN A 129 -17.32 -11.47 -1.14
N PRO A 130 -18.41 -11.38 -0.37
CA PRO A 130 -18.37 -10.93 1.03
C PRO A 130 -17.56 -11.88 1.94
N ASP A 131 -17.57 -13.17 1.63
CA ASP A 131 -16.86 -14.19 2.42
C ASP A 131 -15.34 -14.02 2.36
N LEU A 132 -14.81 -13.44 1.28
CA LEU A 132 -13.37 -13.23 1.10
C LEU A 132 -12.85 -12.00 1.86
N ILE A 133 -13.70 -11.04 2.23
CA ILE A 133 -13.30 -9.86 3.02
C ILE A 133 -12.97 -10.27 4.47
N SER A 134 -13.82 -11.14 5.03
CA SER A 134 -13.74 -11.56 6.44
C SER A 134 -12.50 -12.40 6.79
N LYS A 135 -11.80 -12.91 5.77
CA LYS A 135 -10.65 -13.80 5.93
C LYS A 135 -9.31 -13.06 5.98
N ARG A 136 -9.25 -11.77 6.33
CA ARG A 136 -7.96 -11.15 6.62
C ARG A 136 -7.38 -11.91 7.83
N PRO A 137 -6.32 -12.71 7.68
CA PRO A 137 -5.76 -13.39 8.82
C PRO A 137 -5.32 -12.31 9.80
N ALA A 138 -5.71 -12.46 11.07
CA ALA A 138 -5.12 -11.66 12.13
C ALA A 138 -3.59 -11.73 11.94
N PRO A 139 -2.86 -10.61 12.10
CA PRO A 139 -1.41 -10.66 12.03
C PRO A 139 -0.94 -11.75 13.00
N ALA A 140 -0.22 -12.75 12.48
CA ALA A 140 0.32 -13.82 13.31
C ALA A 140 1.11 -13.20 14.46
N ALA A 141 1.01 -13.71 15.69
CA ALA A 141 1.76 -13.15 16.81
C ALA A 141 3.25 -13.04 16.43
N GLY A 142 3.84 -11.86 16.63
CA GLY A 142 5.27 -11.65 16.39
C GLY A 142 6.10 -12.59 17.26
N VAL A 143 7.00 -13.35 16.65
CA VAL A 143 7.97 -14.15 17.39
C VAL A 143 9.01 -13.19 17.97
N VAL A 144 9.16 -13.18 19.29
CA VAL A 144 10.20 -12.40 19.96
C VAL A 144 11.44 -13.29 20.12
N VAL A 145 12.56 -12.80 19.61
CA VAL A 145 13.88 -13.44 19.73
C VAL A 145 14.72 -12.62 20.69
N GLU A 146 15.13 -13.26 21.77
CA GLU A 146 15.95 -12.68 22.84
C GLU A 146 17.43 -12.83 22.48
N SER A 147 17.97 -11.87 21.75
CA SER A 147 19.39 -11.88 21.35
C SER A 147 20.27 -11.43 22.51
N SER A 148 21.15 -12.31 23.00
CA SER A 148 22.14 -11.95 24.03
C SER A 148 23.26 -11.09 23.43
N ALA A 149 23.54 -9.96 24.05
CA ALA A 149 24.69 -9.10 23.76
C ALA A 149 25.84 -9.45 24.70
N LEU A 150 27.03 -9.65 24.14
CA LEU A 150 28.26 -9.98 24.87
C LEU A 150 29.36 -8.98 24.48
N TYR A 151 30.30 -8.71 25.40
CA TYR A 151 31.49 -7.93 25.08
C TYR A 151 32.37 -8.66 24.05
N PRO A 152 32.85 -7.99 22.99
CA PRO A 152 33.60 -8.67 21.91
C PRO A 152 34.95 -9.24 22.34
N GLY A 153 35.61 -8.64 23.35
CA GLY A 153 36.91 -9.10 23.84
C GLY A 153 36.83 -10.17 24.94
N THR A 154 35.89 -10.02 25.86
CA THR A 154 35.78 -10.88 27.05
C THR A 154 34.65 -11.90 26.97
N LEU A 155 33.76 -11.77 25.98
CA LEU A 155 32.48 -12.49 25.88
C LEU A 155 31.63 -12.40 27.15
N ALA A 156 31.91 -11.42 28.01
CA ALA A 156 31.14 -11.19 29.22
C ALA A 156 29.73 -10.74 28.84
N PHE A 157 28.74 -11.24 29.58
CA PHE A 157 27.34 -10.94 29.35
C PHE A 157 27.05 -9.47 29.59
N LEU A 158 26.49 -8.80 28.57
CA LEU A 158 26.20 -7.37 28.57
C LEU A 158 24.69 -7.11 28.69
N GLY A 159 23.85 -7.96 28.09
CA GLY A 159 22.39 -7.88 28.25
C GLY A 159 21.61 -8.66 27.19
N VAL A 160 20.29 -8.46 27.11
CA VAL A 160 19.44 -9.02 26.05
C VAL A 160 18.74 -7.91 25.28
N HIS A 161 18.76 -7.99 23.96
CA HIS A 161 18.03 -7.10 23.07
C HIS A 161 16.92 -7.89 22.35
N PRO A 162 15.67 -7.86 22.85
CA PRO A 162 14.57 -8.57 22.22
C PRO A 162 14.23 -7.91 20.88
N THR A 163 14.24 -8.71 19.81
CA THR A 163 13.86 -8.31 18.46
C THR A 163 12.68 -9.16 17.98
N SER A 164 11.88 -8.67 17.05
CA SER A 164 10.77 -9.44 16.49
C SER A 164 10.56 -9.11 15.03
N THR A 165 9.99 -10.08 14.32
CA THR A 165 9.43 -9.88 12.97
C THR A 165 8.26 -8.90 12.96
N GLN A 166 7.63 -8.64 14.12
CA GLN A 166 6.59 -7.62 14.28
C GLN A 166 6.97 -6.60 15.37
N PRO A 167 7.17 -5.32 15.02
CA PRO A 167 7.58 -4.29 16.00
C PRO A 167 6.63 -4.16 17.20
N ALA A 168 5.32 -4.32 16.99
CA ALA A 168 4.32 -4.25 18.05
C ALA A 168 4.55 -5.28 19.17
N ALA A 169 5.06 -6.47 18.85
CA ALA A 169 5.38 -7.49 19.84
C ALA A 169 6.50 -7.02 20.78
N VAL A 170 7.52 -6.34 20.25
CA VAL A 170 8.62 -5.78 21.03
C VAL A 170 8.20 -4.50 21.75
N GLU A 171 7.34 -3.67 21.17
CA GLU A 171 6.82 -2.46 21.81
C GLU A 171 6.06 -2.77 23.10
N SER A 172 5.33 -3.89 23.17
CA SER A 172 4.67 -4.34 24.40
C SER A 172 5.63 -4.68 25.55
N ILE A 173 6.89 -5.02 25.20
CA ILE A 173 7.95 -5.44 26.12
C ILE A 173 8.84 -4.25 26.50
N LEU A 174 9.34 -3.53 25.49
CA LEU A 174 10.31 -2.45 25.65
C LEU A 174 9.69 -1.05 25.71
N GLY A 175 8.39 -0.92 25.48
CA GLY A 175 7.77 0.37 25.20
C GLY A 175 8.22 0.94 23.85
N LYS A 176 7.56 2.02 23.43
CA LYS A 176 7.94 2.74 22.20
C LYS A 176 9.25 3.49 22.46
N ARG A 177 10.33 3.12 21.79
CA ARG A 177 11.58 3.90 21.83
C ARG A 177 11.30 5.31 21.27
N SER A 178 11.83 6.33 21.94
CA SER A 178 11.89 7.67 21.36
C SER A 178 12.64 7.57 20.03
N ARG A 179 11.98 8.01 18.97
CA ARG A 179 12.63 8.08 17.65
C ARG A 179 13.51 9.32 17.65
N ASP A 180 14.78 9.14 17.96
CA ASP A 180 15.74 10.20 17.73
C ASP A 180 16.02 10.36 16.24
N GLN A 181 16.09 11.62 15.80
CA GLN A 181 16.62 11.91 14.48
C GLN A 181 18.09 11.49 14.45
N ARG A 182 18.50 10.81 13.37
CA ARG A 182 19.88 10.37 13.19
C ARG A 182 20.86 11.54 13.40
N ILE A 183 21.95 11.25 14.10
CA ILE A 183 22.97 12.23 14.50
C ILE A 183 23.84 12.66 13.31
N ASP A 184 23.80 11.91 12.19
CA ASP A 184 24.61 12.13 10.98
C ASP A 184 24.09 13.22 10.03
N VAL A 185 23.49 14.29 10.56
CA VAL A 185 23.02 15.45 9.79
C VAL A 185 24.19 16.04 8.99
N LYS A 186 24.01 16.20 7.68
CA LYS A 186 25.02 16.63 6.69
C LYS A 186 26.23 15.68 6.46
N ARG A 187 26.35 14.54 7.15
CA ARG A 187 27.43 13.60 6.85
C ARG A 187 27.10 12.76 5.60
N PRO A 188 28.02 12.65 4.62
CA PRO A 188 27.82 11.74 3.49
C PRO A 188 27.94 10.29 3.97
N ARG A 189 27.03 9.42 3.53
CA ARG A 189 27.19 7.97 3.77
C ARG A 189 28.44 7.48 3.03
N VAL A 190 29.31 6.72 3.71
CA VAL A 190 30.38 5.98 3.05
C VAL A 190 29.74 5.02 2.04
N ARG A 191 30.21 5.08 0.79
CA ARG A 191 29.73 4.20 -0.28
C ARG A 191 30.94 3.56 -0.95
N PRO A 192 30.82 2.30 -1.40
CA PRO A 192 31.83 1.70 -2.25
C PRO A 192 32.08 2.60 -3.46
N VAL A 193 33.34 2.96 -3.68
CA VAL A 193 33.77 3.76 -4.83
C VAL A 193 33.57 2.98 -6.12
N THR A 194 33.60 1.64 -6.04
CA THR A 194 33.46 0.74 -7.17
C THR A 194 32.31 -0.23 -6.93
N ASN A 195 31.48 -0.42 -7.94
CA ASN A 195 30.48 -1.48 -7.94
C ASN A 195 31.14 -2.78 -8.43
N PRO A 196 31.14 -3.88 -7.66
CA PRO A 196 31.74 -5.15 -8.09
C PRO A 196 31.10 -5.73 -9.37
N LEU A 197 29.91 -5.25 -9.76
CA LEU A 197 29.18 -5.67 -10.95
C LEU A 197 29.30 -4.69 -12.13
N ASN A 198 30.21 -3.70 -12.09
CA ASN A 198 30.40 -2.68 -13.13
C ASN A 198 29.15 -1.89 -13.57
N LEU A 199 28.07 -1.91 -12.77
CA LEU A 199 26.89 -1.07 -13.06
C LEU A 199 27.18 0.39 -12.68
N PRO A 200 26.57 1.37 -13.37
CA PRO A 200 26.77 2.79 -13.07
C PRO A 200 26.53 3.11 -11.59
N LEU A 201 27.49 3.83 -11.00
CA LEU A 201 27.45 4.22 -9.59
C LEU A 201 26.21 5.08 -9.32
N ARG A 202 25.46 4.75 -8.27
CA ARG A 202 24.33 5.57 -7.83
C ARG A 202 24.81 6.99 -7.52
N ARG A 203 24.16 8.01 -8.12
CA ARG A 203 24.46 9.44 -7.86
C ARG A 203 24.55 9.72 -6.36
N ARG A 204 25.53 10.55 -5.97
CA ARG A 204 25.69 11.02 -4.58
C ARG A 204 24.41 11.74 -4.15
N LYS A 205 23.73 11.22 -3.13
CA LYS A 205 22.59 11.88 -2.49
C LYS A 205 23.12 12.75 -1.35
N ARG A 206 22.63 13.99 -1.22
CA ARG A 206 22.86 14.79 -0.01
C ARG A 206 22.22 14.07 1.17
N GLY A 207 22.91 14.03 2.31
CA GLY A 207 22.37 13.50 3.56
C GLY A 207 21.18 14.34 4.04
N VAL A 208 20.59 13.96 5.18
CA VAL A 208 19.54 14.76 5.83
C VAL A 208 20.09 16.16 6.13
N THR A 209 19.40 17.20 5.66
CA THR A 209 19.80 18.61 5.80
C THR A 209 18.98 19.38 6.84
N SER A 210 17.86 18.81 7.31
CA SER A 210 17.03 19.41 8.35
C SER A 210 17.79 19.44 9.68
N ARG A 211 17.62 20.53 10.43
CA ARG A 211 18.10 20.63 11.82
C ARG A 211 17.31 19.64 12.70
N ARG A 212 17.92 19.19 13.80
CA ARG A 212 17.24 18.37 14.81
C ARG A 212 15.99 19.12 15.29
N TYR A 213 14.82 18.54 15.07
CA TYR A 213 13.59 19.07 15.67
C TYR A 213 13.54 18.60 17.11
N VAL A 214 13.70 19.52 18.06
CA VAL A 214 13.59 19.26 19.49
C VAL A 214 12.18 19.73 19.88
N PHE A 215 11.32 18.81 20.29
CA PHE A 215 10.07 19.21 20.94
C PHE A 215 10.45 19.81 22.30
N GLU A 216 9.99 21.02 22.58
CA GLU A 216 9.98 21.51 23.96
C GLU A 216 9.07 20.57 24.76
N PRO A 217 9.52 20.02 25.90
CA PRO A 217 8.69 19.13 26.68
C PRO A 217 7.52 19.93 27.23
N GLU A 218 6.37 19.85 26.57
CA GLU A 218 5.09 20.14 27.23
C GLU A 218 4.98 19.16 28.40
N SER A 219 4.74 19.73 29.58
CA SER A 219 4.68 19.05 30.87
C SER A 219 3.98 17.70 30.78
N GLU A 220 4.67 16.68 31.30
CA GLU A 220 4.24 15.31 31.47
C GLU A 220 2.80 15.24 31.99
N ILE A 221 1.89 14.69 31.18
CA ILE A 221 0.65 14.13 31.72
C ILE A 221 1.06 12.80 32.33
N GLU A 222 1.21 12.78 33.64
CA GLU A 222 1.65 11.62 34.41
C GLU A 222 0.57 10.52 34.44
N ASP A 223 0.58 9.62 33.46
CA ASP A 223 -0.10 8.32 33.55
C ASP A 223 0.84 7.31 34.27
N PHE A 224 0.90 7.42 35.59
CA PHE A 224 1.82 6.67 36.47
C PHE A 224 1.65 5.14 36.48
N SER A 225 0.55 4.59 35.97
CA SER A 225 0.26 3.16 36.12
C SER A 225 1.03 2.25 35.17
N ASP A 226 1.44 2.76 34.00
CA ASP A 226 1.97 1.94 32.90
C ASP A 226 3.51 1.99 32.78
N ALA A 227 4.15 2.96 33.44
CA ALA A 227 5.60 3.16 33.36
C ALA A 227 6.37 2.13 34.20
N GLU A 228 5.88 1.82 35.41
CA GLU A 228 6.54 0.90 36.34
C GLU A 228 6.50 -0.55 35.83
N GLU A 229 5.37 -0.98 35.25
CA GLU A 229 5.25 -2.31 34.64
C GLU A 229 6.21 -2.48 33.45
N ARG A 230 6.34 -1.44 32.61
CA ARG A 230 7.29 -1.42 31.49
C ARG A 230 8.74 -1.43 31.97
N ALA A 231 9.07 -0.67 33.02
CA ALA A 231 10.40 -0.68 33.63
C ALA A 231 10.73 -2.07 34.19
N ARG A 232 9.77 -2.73 34.84
CA ARG A 232 9.91 -4.10 35.37
C ARG A 232 10.07 -5.14 34.26
N LYS A 233 9.34 -5.00 33.14
CA LYS A 233 9.52 -5.82 31.94
C LYS A 233 10.90 -5.59 31.31
N ARG A 234 11.35 -4.35 31.14
CA ARG A 234 12.70 -4.02 30.65
C ARG A 234 13.81 -4.59 31.55
N ALA A 235 13.66 -4.46 32.86
CA ALA A 235 14.61 -5.00 33.84
C ALA A 235 14.70 -6.53 33.75
N ARG A 236 13.58 -7.22 33.50
CA ARG A 236 13.56 -8.67 33.25
C ARG A 236 14.43 -9.09 32.07
N TYR A 237 14.56 -8.23 31.06
CA TYR A 237 15.33 -8.52 29.85
C TYR A 237 16.76 -7.96 29.86
N LEU A 238 17.25 -7.38 30.97
CA LEU A 238 18.60 -6.78 31.02
C LEU A 238 18.92 -5.96 29.76
N CYS A 239 17.96 -5.14 29.32
CA CYS A 239 18.12 -4.42 28.05
C CYS A 239 19.22 -3.39 28.17
N THR A 240 20.20 -3.46 27.27
CA THR A 240 21.25 -2.45 27.21
C THR A 240 20.74 -1.17 26.56
N ASP A 241 21.09 -0.04 27.18
CA ASP A 241 20.68 1.29 26.75
C ASP A 241 21.22 1.61 25.35
N ASP A 242 22.42 1.10 25.04
CA ASP A 242 23.06 1.29 23.75
C ASP A 242 22.97 0.03 22.88
N PRO A 243 22.30 0.07 21.71
CA PRO A 243 22.66 -0.82 20.63
C PRO A 243 24.10 -0.48 20.21
N ILE A 244 24.96 -1.47 20.01
CA ILE A 244 26.35 -1.31 19.52
C ILE A 244 26.36 -0.31 18.34
N GLU A 245 26.73 0.95 18.60
CA GLU A 245 26.82 2.00 17.56
C GLU A 245 28.19 2.00 16.87
N GLU A 246 29.16 1.26 17.40
CA GLU A 246 30.53 1.25 16.91
C GLU A 246 30.97 -0.18 16.60
N PHE A 247 30.86 -0.55 15.33
CA PHE A 247 31.75 -1.56 14.77
C PHE A 247 33.05 -0.83 14.43
N LEU A 248 34.06 -0.97 15.30
CA LEU A 248 35.44 -0.63 14.98
C LEU A 248 35.95 -1.49 13.80
#